data_AF-A0A1C3D9F7-F1
#
_entry.id   AF-A0A1C3D9F7-F1
#
_cell.length_a   1.000
_cell.length_b   1.000
_cell.length_c   1.000
_cell.angle_alpha   90.00
_cell.angle_beta   90.00
_cell.angle_gamma   90.00
#
_symmetry.space_group_name_H-M   'P 1'
#
loop_
_entity.id
_entity.type
_entity.pdbx_description
1 polymer ?
#
loop_
_entity_poly.entity_id
_entity_poly.type
_entity_poly.pdbx_seq_one_letter_code
_entity_poly.pdbx_strand_id
1 'polypeptide(L)' 'MAVNDYVKFVTQQFVAYMDLPKEERRQRRQVRKQEQLPLSYRLFGMVPLSLRLLFRRRP' A
#
# COMPACT_ATOMS: atom_id res chain seq x y z
N MET A 1 33.70 16.59 -10.40
CA MET A 1 32.50 17.15 -9.73
C MET A 1 31.35 16.14 -9.70
N ALA A 2 30.85 15.62 -10.82
CA ALA A 2 29.64 14.76 -10.87
C ALA A 2 29.68 13.45 -10.04
N VAL A 3 30.83 12.77 -9.94
CA VAL A 3 30.93 11.50 -9.18
C VAL A 3 30.79 11.72 -7.68
N ASN A 4 31.32 12.82 -7.15
CA ASN A 4 31.25 13.14 -5.73
C ASN A 4 29.81 13.47 -5.28
N ASP A 5 29.07 14.20 -6.12
CA ASP A 5 27.67 14.54 -5.85
C ASP A 5 26.77 13.31 -5.87
N TYR A 6 27.06 12.33 -6.74
CA TYR A 6 26.32 11.08 -6.78
C TYR A 6 26.56 10.23 -5.52
N VAL A 7 27.82 10.07 -5.10
CA VAL A 7 28.15 9.33 -3.88
C VAL A 7 27.54 10.01 -2.66
N LYS A 8 27.56 11.34 -2.61
CA LYS A 8 26.91 12.13 -1.55
C LYS A 8 25.40 11.91 -1.54
N PHE A 9 24.74 11.91 -2.69
CA PHE A 9 23.30 11.67 -2.76
C PHE A 9 22.93 10.26 -2.27
N VAL A 10 23.64 9.23 -2.75
CA VAL A 10 23.37 7.84 -2.37
C VAL A 10 23.57 7.63 -0.87
N THR A 11 24.64 8.19 -0.31
CA THR A 11 24.92 8.10 1.13
C THR A 11 23.88 8.85 1.96
N GLN A 12 23.45 10.04 1.54
CA GLN A 12 22.37 10.79 2.18
C GLN A 12 21.05 10.01 2.23
N GLN A 13 20.66 9.38 1.11
CA GLN A 13 19.44 8.55 1.06
C GLN A 13 19.57 7.29 1.92
N PHE A 14 20.74 6.67 1.95
CA PHE A 14 21.00 5.49 2.76
C PHE A 14 20.93 5.78 4.27
N VAL A 15 21.57 6.88 4.71
CA VAL A 15 21.53 7.33 6.11
C VAL A 15 20.10 7.70 6.52
N ALA A 16 19.39 8.48 5.70
CA ALA A 16 18.00 8.83 5.97
C ALA A 16 17.08 7.60 6.09
N TYR A 17 17.35 6.54 5.32
CA TYR A 17 16.61 5.29 5.40
C TYR A 17 16.97 4.45 6.65
N MET A 18 18.25 4.46 7.05
CA MET A 18 18.74 3.76 8.24
C MET A 18 18.24 4.40 9.53
N ASP A 19 18.26 5.73 9.59
CA ASP A 19 17.78 6.53 10.71
C ASP A 19 16.25 6.49 10.85
N LEU A 20 15.54 6.03 9.81
CA LEU A 20 14.09 5.88 9.84
C LEU A 20 13.68 4.86 10.93
N PRO A 21 13.10 5.32 12.05
CA PRO A 21 12.88 4.48 13.22
C PRO A 21 11.83 3.42 12.92
N LYS A 22 11.89 2.30 13.65
CA LYS A 22 10.94 1.17 13.49
C LYS A 22 9.48 1.61 13.65
N GLU A 23 9.23 2.66 14.41
CA GLU A 23 7.91 3.25 14.63
C GLU A 23 7.36 3.92 13.36
N GLU A 24 8.17 4.70 12.64
CA GLU A 24 7.75 5.33 11.39
C GLU A 24 7.46 4.28 10.30
N ARG A 25 8.20 3.16 10.29
CA ARG A 25 7.91 2.03 9.39
C ARG A 25 6.55 1.39 9.69
N ARG A 26 6.15 1.31 10.96
CA ARG A 26 4.84 0.80 11.37
C ARG A 26 3.73 1.79 11.00
N GLN A 27 3.95 3.08 11.23
CA GLN A 27 3.01 4.13 10.86
C GLN A 27 2.78 4.18 9.34
N ARG A 28 3.84 4.15 8.52
CA ARG A 28 3.71 4.10 7.04
C ARG A 28 2.92 2.88 6.55
N ARG A 29 3.07 1.74 7.22
CA ARG A 29 2.27 0.54 6.91
C ARG A 29 0.80 0.71 7.32
N GLN A 30 0.52 1.37 8.44
CA GLN A 30 -0.84 1.65 8.89
C GLN A 30 -1.54 2.68 8.01
N VAL A 31 -0.86 3.77 7.64
CA VAL A 31 -1.36 4.79 6.70
C VAL A 31 -1.72 4.15 5.36
N ARG A 32 -0.83 3.35 4.77
CA ARG A 32 -1.12 2.61 3.54
C ARG A 32 -2.31 1.65 3.66
N LYS A 33 -2.56 1.09 4.84
CA LYS A 33 -3.73 0.23 5.09
C LYS A 33 -5.02 1.05 5.26
N GLN A 34 -4.94 2.27 5.78
CA GLN A 34 -6.07 3.18 5.94
C GLN A 34 -6.44 3.90 4.64
N GLU A 35 -5.45 4.26 3.81
CA GLU A 35 -5.65 4.84 2.49
C GLU A 35 -6.25 3.84 1.49
N GLN A 36 -5.99 2.54 1.71
CA GLN A 36 -6.65 1.50 0.94
C GLN A 36 -8.12 1.43 1.32
N LEU A 37 -8.98 1.83 0.38
CA LEU A 37 -10.41 1.60 0.45
C LEU A 37 -10.68 0.12 0.78
N PRO A 38 -11.52 -0.18 1.80
CA PRO A 38 -11.83 -1.55 2.16
C PRO A 38 -12.31 -2.33 0.93
N LEU A 39 -11.83 -3.57 0.78
CA LEU A 39 -12.28 -4.45 -0.31
C LEU A 39 -13.80 -4.65 -0.28
N SER A 40 -14.40 -4.63 0.90
CA SER A 40 -15.85 -4.64 1.09
C SER A 40 -16.55 -3.47 0.38
N TYR A 41 -15.93 -2.29 0.35
CA TYR A 41 -16.45 -1.11 -0.34
C TYR A 41 -16.30 -1.25 -1.86
N ARG A 42 -15.17 -1.79 -2.35
CA ARG A 42 -14.96 -2.06 -3.78
C ARG A 42 -15.87 -3.15 -4.32
N LEU A 43 -16.24 -4.11 -3.47
CA LEU A 43 -17.10 -5.24 -3.82
C LEU A 43 -18.58 -5.01 -3.45
N PHE A 44 -18.91 -3.84 -2.89
CA PHE A 44 -20.29 -3.44 -2.63
C PHE A 44 -21.06 -3.37 -3.96
N GLY A 45 -22.25 -3.98 -4.00
CA GLY A 45 -23.03 -4.13 -5.23
C GLY A 45 -22.64 -5.32 -6.11
N MET A 46 -21.34 -5.62 -6.27
CA MET A 46 -20.90 -6.82 -6.99
C MET A 46 -21.24 -8.11 -6.23
N VAL A 47 -21.01 -8.16 -4.91
CA VAL A 47 -21.34 -9.33 -4.07
C VAL A 47 -22.81 -9.76 -4.18
N PRO A 48 -23.81 -8.89 -3.94
CA PRO A 48 -25.21 -9.28 -4.05
C PRO A 48 -25.61 -9.65 -5.49
N LEU A 49 -25.02 -9.00 -6.51
CA LEU A 49 -25.26 -9.33 -7.91
C LEU A 49 -24.73 -10.73 -8.27
N SER A 50 -23.48 -11.03 -7.89
CA SER A 50 -22.85 -12.34 -8.09
C SER A 50 -23.61 -13.44 -7.35
N LEU A 51 -24.02 -13.19 -6.11
CA LEU A 51 -24.88 -14.11 -5.34
C LEU A 51 -26.21 -14.35 -6.06
N ARG A 52 -26.91 -13.30 -6.49
CA ARG A 52 -28.19 -13.42 -7.19
C ARG A 52 -28.08 -14.18 -8.50
N LEU A 53 -26.99 -13.99 -9.25
CA LEU A 53 -26.67 -14.76 -10.46
C LEU A 53 -26.36 -16.23 -10.15
N LEU A 54 -25.64 -16.51 -9.06
CA LEU A 54 -25.32 -17.86 -8.62
C LEU A 54 -26.57 -18.64 -8.20
N PHE A 55 -27.47 -17.99 -7.45
CA PHE A 55 -28.76 -18.58 -7.04
C PHE A 55 -29.71 -18.75 -8.23
N ARG A 56 -29.68 -17.85 -9.22
CA ARG A 56 -30.50 -17.95 -10.44
C ARG A 56 -29.98 -18.98 -11.44
N ARG A 57 -28.71 -19.41 -11.33
CA ARG A 57 -28.10 -20.48 -12.13
C ARG A 57 -28.12 -21.85 -11.46
N ARG A 58 -28.75 -21.98 -10.29
CA ARG A 58 -29.13 -23.30 -9.78
C ARG A 58 -30.19 -23.87 -10.76
N PRO A 59 -29.97 -25.06 -11.37
CA PRO A 59 -31.03 -25.76 -12.11
C PRO A 59 -32.18 -26.14 -11.17
#